data_AF-A0A011PC40-F1
#
_entry.id   AF-A0A011PC40-F1
#
_cell.length_a   1.000
_cell.length_b   1.000
_cell.length_c   1.000
_cell.angle_alpha   90.00
_cell.angle_beta   90.00
_cell.angle_gamma   90.00
#
_symmetry.space_group_name_H-M   'P 1'
#
loop_
_entity.id
_entity.type
_entity.pdbx_description
1 polymer ?
#
loop_
_entity_poly.entity_id
_entity_poly.type
_entity_poly.pdbx_seq_one_letter_code
_entity_poly.pdbx_strand_id
1 'polypeptide(L)'
;MTIPGCPPNPYNFLSTVVHFLAFGNLPPVDDLGRPKFAYSRLIHESCERRAHFDAGRFAVEFGDEGHRKGYCLYKLGCKGPETYANCPTILFGDAGAGTWPVGCGCPCFGCSEQGVGFTKPLHMLAKVKNVEPPQQYPRIVEEKGMGATLGSAAILAAVAGAAAGGAAMVARNLGLSHKAEEAERVKAASSKTEA
;
A
#
# COMPACT_ATOMS: atom_id res chain seq x y z
N MET A 1 22.96 -0.95 -29.12
CA MET A 1 21.95 -1.16 -28.06
C MET A 1 22.29 -2.43 -27.29
N THR A 2 22.12 -2.40 -25.97
CA THR A 2 22.42 -3.50 -25.04
C THR A 2 21.16 -3.83 -24.24
N ILE A 3 20.86 -5.12 -24.07
CA ILE A 3 19.71 -5.58 -23.28
C ILE A 3 20.24 -6.55 -22.21
N PRO A 4 20.80 -6.01 -21.10
CA PRO A 4 21.50 -6.82 -20.12
C PRO A 4 20.55 -7.59 -19.20
N GLY A 5 21.06 -8.71 -18.66
CA GLY A 5 20.34 -9.62 -17.78
C GLY A 5 20.78 -11.06 -18.05
N CYS A 6 20.65 -11.95 -17.07
CA CYS A 6 21.11 -13.33 -17.18
C CYS A 6 19.99 -14.34 -16.86
N PRO A 7 18.98 -14.49 -17.74
CA PRO A 7 18.72 -13.73 -18.97
C PRO A 7 17.96 -12.40 -18.70
N PRO A 8 17.88 -11.47 -19.68
CA PRO A 8 16.93 -10.36 -19.57
C PRO A 8 15.49 -10.89 -19.60
N ASN A 9 14.54 -10.09 -19.09
CA ASN A 9 13.13 -10.42 -19.26
C ASN A 9 12.80 -10.47 -20.79
N PRO A 10 12.07 -11.49 -21.27
CA PRO A 10 11.77 -11.63 -22.70
C PRO A 10 11.03 -10.42 -23.29
N TYR A 11 10.15 -9.76 -22.53
CA TYR A 11 9.46 -8.55 -22.95
C TYR A 11 10.41 -7.38 -23.15
N ASN A 12 11.53 -7.27 -22.43
CA ASN A 12 12.51 -6.20 -22.67
C ASN A 12 13.12 -6.32 -24.08
N PHE A 13 13.37 -7.55 -24.55
CA PHE A 13 13.81 -7.81 -25.92
C PHE A 13 12.67 -7.59 -26.92
N LEU A 14 11.53 -8.25 -26.71
CA LEU A 14 10.39 -8.20 -27.64
C LEU A 14 9.86 -6.78 -27.84
N SER A 15 9.65 -6.02 -26.76
CA SER A 15 9.20 -4.62 -26.85
C SER A 15 10.19 -3.74 -27.60
N THR A 16 11.49 -4.01 -27.48
CA THR A 16 12.52 -3.29 -28.22
C THR A 16 12.44 -3.58 -29.72
N VAL A 17 12.27 -4.85 -30.10
CA VAL A 17 12.10 -5.27 -31.51
C VAL A 17 10.82 -4.70 -32.10
N VAL A 18 9.70 -4.83 -31.39
CA VAL A 18 8.39 -4.31 -31.84
C VAL A 18 8.44 -2.79 -32.01
N HIS A 19 9.08 -2.06 -31.09
CA HIS A 19 9.25 -0.61 -31.23
C HIS A 19 10.01 -0.25 -32.51
N PHE A 20 11.11 -0.94 -32.79
CA PHE A 20 11.89 -0.71 -34.01
C PHE A 20 11.07 -0.98 -35.28
N LEU A 21 10.33 -2.08 -35.32
CA LEU A 21 9.48 -2.44 -36.46
C LEU A 21 8.34 -1.43 -36.66
N ALA A 22 7.75 -0.93 -35.57
CA ALA A 22 6.61 -0.01 -35.62
C ALA A 22 7.00 1.43 -35.98
N PHE A 23 8.12 1.93 -35.46
CA PHE A 23 8.51 3.34 -35.56
C PHE A 23 9.75 3.60 -36.44
N GLY A 24 10.40 2.54 -36.95
CA GLY A 24 11.58 2.66 -37.82
C GLY A 24 12.84 3.19 -37.12
N ASN A 25 12.84 3.30 -35.79
CA ASN A 25 13.97 3.76 -34.99
C ASN A 25 14.05 3.01 -33.64
N LEU A 26 15.22 3.04 -33.00
CA LEU A 26 15.42 2.39 -31.71
C LEU A 26 14.73 3.18 -30.58
N PRO A 27 14.20 2.52 -29.53
CA PRO A 27 13.66 3.22 -28.38
C PRO A 27 14.73 4.08 -27.70
N PRO A 28 14.33 5.11 -26.91
CA PRO A 28 15.29 5.93 -26.16
C PRO A 28 16.19 5.07 -25.27
N VAL A 29 17.50 5.30 -25.34
CA VAL A 29 18.51 4.58 -24.55
C VAL A 29 19.19 5.49 -23.53
N ASP A 30 19.76 4.89 -22.49
CA ASP A 30 20.68 5.56 -21.56
C ASP A 30 22.11 5.61 -22.12
N ASP A 31 23.03 6.16 -21.34
CA ASP A 31 24.44 6.36 -21.73
C ASP A 31 25.21 5.05 -21.95
N LEU A 32 24.67 3.91 -21.46
CA LEU A 32 25.22 2.57 -21.67
C LEU A 32 24.53 1.85 -22.85
N GLY A 33 23.67 2.54 -23.58
CA GLY A 33 22.93 2.02 -24.72
C GLY A 33 21.79 1.07 -24.35
N ARG A 34 21.29 1.13 -23.12
CA ARG A 34 20.19 0.29 -22.61
C ARG A 34 18.83 0.97 -22.80
N PRO A 35 17.77 0.26 -23.22
CA PRO A 35 16.44 0.85 -23.35
C PRO A 35 15.93 1.48 -22.04
N LYS A 36 15.61 2.77 -22.05
CA LYS A 36 15.20 3.52 -20.84
C LYS A 36 13.94 2.94 -20.20
N PHE A 37 13.02 2.38 -20.98
CA PHE A 37 11.80 1.78 -20.44
C PHE A 37 12.08 0.58 -19.51
N ALA A 38 13.22 -0.10 -19.67
CA ALA A 38 13.60 -1.27 -18.89
C ALA A 38 14.70 -1.01 -17.86
N TYR A 39 15.60 -0.06 -18.11
CA TYR A 39 16.84 0.12 -17.32
C TYR A 39 17.03 1.54 -16.75
N SER A 40 16.01 2.40 -16.77
CA SER A 40 16.13 3.79 -16.26
C SER A 40 16.15 3.92 -14.74
N ARG A 41 15.66 2.91 -14.00
CA ARG A 41 15.53 2.96 -12.54
C ARG A 41 16.26 1.81 -11.86
N LEU A 42 16.68 2.05 -10.63
CA LEU A 42 17.22 0.99 -9.78
C LEU A 42 16.08 0.05 -9.37
N ILE A 43 16.38 -1.25 -9.27
CA ILE A 43 15.43 -2.24 -8.75
C ILE A 43 14.87 -1.78 -7.39
N HIS A 44 15.72 -1.20 -6.55
CA HIS A 44 15.35 -0.78 -5.19
C HIS A 44 14.36 0.39 -5.14
N GLU A 45 14.21 1.17 -6.21
CA GLU A 45 13.23 2.26 -6.28
C GLU A 45 11.81 1.77 -6.57
N SER A 46 11.68 0.56 -7.11
CA SER A 46 10.39 -0.05 -7.46
C SER A 46 10.11 -1.34 -6.70
N CYS A 47 10.92 -1.65 -5.70
CA CYS A 47 10.79 -2.89 -4.94
C CYS A 47 9.64 -2.79 -3.93
N GLU A 48 8.77 -3.80 -3.94
CA GLU A 48 7.66 -3.95 -3.00
C GLU A 48 8.11 -4.08 -1.54
N ARG A 49 9.36 -4.52 -1.30
CA ARG A 49 9.95 -4.62 0.05
C ARG A 49 10.60 -3.32 0.53
N ARG A 50 10.51 -2.22 -0.22
CA ARG A 50 11.17 -0.94 0.10
C ARG A 50 10.73 -0.38 1.46
N ALA A 51 9.44 -0.44 1.79
CA ALA A 51 8.95 0.00 3.09
C ALA A 51 9.59 -0.74 4.28
N HIS A 52 10.01 -2.00 4.09
CA HIS A 52 10.76 -2.74 5.11
C HIS A 52 12.19 -2.25 5.24
N PHE A 53 12.84 -1.91 4.12
CA PHE A 53 14.17 -1.31 4.12
C PHE A 53 14.17 0.01 4.89
N ASP A 54 13.23 0.90 4.56
CA ASP A 54 13.14 2.23 5.18
C ASP A 54 12.79 2.15 6.67
N ALA A 55 12.01 1.14 7.08
CA ALA A 55 11.66 0.89 8.47
C ALA A 55 12.72 0.07 9.26
N GLY A 56 13.86 -0.24 8.66
CA GLY A 56 14.93 -1.02 9.31
C GLY A 56 14.57 -2.50 9.55
N ARG A 57 13.53 -3.03 8.91
CA ARG A 57 13.07 -4.41 9.02
C ARG A 57 13.77 -5.27 7.97
N PHE A 58 14.76 -6.05 8.40
CA PHE A 58 15.58 -6.87 7.53
C PHE A 58 15.48 -8.36 7.88
N ALA A 59 15.53 -9.21 6.87
CA ALA A 59 15.92 -10.61 7.04
C ALA A 59 17.45 -10.67 7.21
N VAL A 60 17.92 -11.48 8.14
CA VAL A 60 19.35 -11.64 8.48
C VAL A 60 19.82 -13.04 8.11
N GLU A 61 18.93 -14.03 8.14
CA GLU A 61 19.20 -15.40 7.70
C GLU A 61 18.05 -15.97 6.86
N PHE A 62 18.37 -16.89 5.95
CA PHE A 62 17.34 -17.58 5.19
C PHE A 62 16.47 -18.44 6.11
N GLY A 63 15.19 -18.11 6.17
CA GLY A 63 14.19 -18.85 6.95
C GLY A 63 13.90 -18.24 8.33
N ASP A 64 14.60 -17.17 8.71
CA ASP A 64 14.29 -16.41 9.92
C ASP A 64 12.88 -15.79 9.87
N GLU A 65 12.44 -15.23 10.99
CA GLU A 65 11.12 -14.61 11.10
C GLU A 65 10.94 -13.45 10.10
N GLY A 66 11.98 -12.64 9.89
CA GLY A 66 11.94 -11.53 8.94
C GLY A 66 11.79 -12.02 7.50
N HIS A 67 12.53 -13.05 7.12
CA HIS A 67 12.49 -13.70 5.82
C HIS A 67 11.10 -14.27 5.54
N ARG A 68 10.55 -15.02 6.51
CA ARG A 68 9.19 -15.59 6.43
C ARG A 68 8.09 -14.54 6.37
N LYS A 69 8.31 -13.37 6.96
CA LYS A 69 7.39 -12.20 6.90
C LYS A 69 7.63 -11.31 5.68
N GLY A 70 8.54 -11.66 4.77
CA GLY A 70 8.77 -10.89 3.55
C GLY A 70 9.56 -9.58 3.76
N TYR A 71 10.37 -9.49 4.82
CA TYR A 71 11.19 -8.31 5.10
C TYR A 71 12.28 -8.08 4.04
N CYS A 72 12.92 -6.91 4.12
CA CYS A 72 13.93 -6.52 3.15
C CYS A 72 15.15 -7.46 3.20
N LEU A 73 15.63 -7.87 2.03
CA LEU A 73 16.76 -8.80 1.87
C LEU A 73 18.12 -8.09 1.76
N TYR A 74 18.20 -6.80 2.09
CA TYR A 74 19.45 -6.04 1.99
C TYR A 74 20.59 -6.67 2.79
N LYS A 75 20.33 -7.07 4.05
CA LYS A 75 21.32 -7.72 4.92
C LYS A 75 21.72 -9.13 4.47
N LEU A 76 20.93 -9.77 3.60
CA LEU A 76 21.29 -11.04 2.94
C LEU A 76 22.16 -10.84 1.69
N GLY A 77 22.44 -9.60 1.29
CA GLY A 77 23.30 -9.27 0.15
C GLY A 77 22.56 -8.83 -1.11
N CYS A 78 21.31 -8.36 -1.01
CA CYS A 78 20.55 -7.91 -2.18
C CYS A 78 21.22 -6.72 -2.88
N LYS A 79 21.52 -6.90 -4.17
CA LYS A 79 22.18 -5.91 -5.05
C LYS A 79 21.23 -4.93 -5.75
N GLY A 80 19.93 -5.02 -5.46
CA GLY A 80 18.92 -4.11 -6.01
C GLY A 80 19.24 -2.61 -5.88
N PRO A 81 19.88 -2.13 -4.79
CA PRO A 81 20.25 -0.72 -4.63
C PRO A 81 21.31 -0.17 -5.59
N GLU A 82 21.98 -1.02 -6.36
CA GLU A 82 22.97 -0.61 -7.37
C GLU A 82 22.75 -1.22 -8.75
N THR A 83 21.63 -1.92 -8.94
CA THR A 83 21.29 -2.66 -10.17
C THR A 83 20.11 -2.01 -10.88
N TYR A 84 20.26 -1.70 -12.17
CA TYR A 84 19.19 -1.16 -13.01
C TYR A 84 18.48 -2.30 -13.75
N ALA A 85 17.17 -2.43 -13.51
CA ALA A 85 16.25 -3.32 -14.24
C ALA A 85 14.81 -3.12 -13.77
N ASN A 86 13.86 -3.51 -14.61
CA ASN A 86 12.42 -3.47 -14.33
C ASN A 86 11.86 -4.77 -13.70
N CYS A 87 12.71 -5.64 -13.13
CA CYS A 87 12.32 -6.91 -12.52
C CYS A 87 11.12 -6.84 -11.55
N PRO A 88 11.05 -5.91 -10.58
CA PRO A 88 9.92 -5.86 -9.64
C PRO A 88 8.63 -5.35 -10.28
N THR A 89 8.71 -4.72 -11.46
CA THR A 89 7.54 -4.13 -12.14
C THR A 89 6.93 -5.05 -13.19
N ILE A 90 7.76 -5.71 -14.01
CA ILE A 90 7.27 -6.59 -15.10
C ILE A 90 7.27 -8.07 -14.71
N LEU A 91 7.97 -8.43 -13.63
CA LEU A 91 8.10 -9.80 -13.12
C LEU A 91 8.68 -10.76 -14.19
N PHE A 92 8.50 -12.07 -14.04
CA PHE A 92 9.00 -13.07 -14.99
C PHE A 92 8.00 -14.23 -15.16
N GLY A 93 7.84 -14.70 -16.40
CA GLY A 93 7.11 -15.92 -16.72
C GLY A 93 5.59 -15.84 -16.57
N ASP A 94 5.02 -14.64 -16.43
CA ASP A 94 3.57 -14.39 -16.40
C ASP A 94 2.80 -15.21 -15.35
N ALA A 95 3.49 -15.66 -14.29
CA ALA A 95 2.94 -16.53 -13.26
C ALA A 95 2.40 -15.78 -12.02
N GLY A 96 2.10 -14.47 -12.18
CA GLY A 96 1.53 -13.63 -11.13
C GLY A 96 2.56 -12.94 -10.23
N ALA A 97 2.06 -12.31 -9.15
CA ALA A 97 2.88 -11.52 -8.24
C ALA A 97 3.99 -12.34 -7.57
N GLY A 98 5.13 -11.71 -7.31
CA GLY A 98 6.26 -12.35 -6.63
C GLY A 98 7.16 -13.21 -7.53
N THR A 99 6.87 -13.30 -8.84
CA THR A 99 7.65 -14.07 -9.83
C THR A 99 8.91 -13.33 -10.28
N TRP A 100 9.76 -12.98 -9.33
CA TRP A 100 11.08 -12.39 -9.56
C TRP A 100 11.96 -12.68 -8.32
N PRO A 101 13.30 -12.57 -8.38
CA PRO A 101 14.18 -13.09 -7.33
C PRO A 101 13.79 -12.69 -5.91
N VAL A 102 13.62 -11.39 -5.64
CA VAL A 102 13.27 -10.89 -4.30
C VAL A 102 11.83 -11.20 -3.94
N GLY A 103 10.92 -11.24 -4.91
CA GLY A 103 9.55 -11.72 -4.71
C GLY A 103 9.53 -13.15 -4.16
N CYS A 104 10.36 -14.03 -4.73
CA CYS A 104 10.58 -15.41 -4.28
C CYS A 104 11.41 -15.56 -2.99
N GLY A 105 11.89 -14.46 -2.39
CA GLY A 105 12.72 -14.49 -1.18
C GLY A 105 14.22 -14.59 -1.42
N CYS A 106 14.68 -14.58 -2.67
CA CYS A 106 16.10 -14.60 -3.01
C CYS A 106 16.65 -13.17 -3.23
N PRO A 107 17.80 -12.78 -2.66
CA PRO A 107 18.40 -11.48 -2.92
C PRO A 107 18.67 -11.28 -4.42
N CYS A 108 18.45 -10.06 -4.92
CA CYS A 108 18.88 -9.69 -6.27
C CYS A 108 20.40 -9.87 -6.38
N PHE A 109 20.85 -10.59 -7.41
CA PHE A 109 22.27 -10.84 -7.65
C PHE A 109 22.97 -9.73 -8.45
N GLY A 110 22.22 -8.80 -9.04
CA GLY A 110 22.78 -7.71 -9.84
C GLY A 110 23.25 -8.12 -11.23
N CYS A 111 22.60 -9.11 -11.84
CA CYS A 111 23.03 -9.71 -13.10
C CYS A 111 22.95 -8.80 -14.34
N SER A 112 22.26 -7.65 -14.25
CA SER A 112 22.18 -6.66 -15.33
C SER A 112 23.23 -5.55 -15.25
N GLU A 113 24.04 -5.53 -14.18
CA GLU A 113 24.98 -4.43 -13.90
C GLU A 113 26.43 -4.91 -13.90
N GLN A 114 27.28 -4.23 -14.68
CA GLN A 114 28.71 -4.50 -14.74
C GLN A 114 29.37 -4.18 -13.39
N GLY A 115 30.27 -5.06 -12.93
CA GLY A 115 30.96 -4.88 -11.65
C GLY A 115 30.09 -5.17 -10.41
N VAL A 116 28.88 -5.69 -10.59
CA VAL A 116 28.00 -6.13 -9.51
C VAL A 116 27.79 -7.65 -9.58
N GLY A 117 26.98 -8.12 -10.54
CA GLY A 117 26.78 -9.54 -10.77
C GLY A 117 28.10 -10.22 -11.14
N PHE A 118 28.34 -11.41 -10.60
CA PHE A 118 29.53 -12.25 -10.86
C PHE A 118 30.88 -11.65 -10.45
N THR A 119 30.89 -10.46 -9.86
CA THR A 119 32.11 -9.75 -9.44
C THR A 119 32.08 -9.41 -7.96
N LYS A 120 30.91 -9.19 -7.37
CA LYS A 120 30.74 -9.05 -5.92
C LYS A 120 30.33 -10.38 -5.28
N PRO A 121 30.89 -10.75 -4.11
CA PRO A 121 30.42 -11.91 -3.36
C PRO A 121 28.92 -11.83 -3.05
N LEU A 122 28.27 -13.00 -3.01
CA LEU A 122 26.81 -13.11 -2.87
C LEU A 122 26.28 -12.32 -1.66
N HIS A 123 26.89 -12.51 -0.49
CA HIS A 123 26.48 -11.90 0.78
C HIS A 123 27.09 -10.52 1.04
N MET A 124 27.91 -9.99 0.13
CA MET A 124 28.44 -8.62 0.27
C MET A 124 27.29 -7.61 0.15
N LEU A 125 27.27 -6.58 0.99
CA LEU A 125 26.25 -5.53 0.90
C LEU A 125 26.44 -4.70 -0.37
N ALA A 126 25.32 -4.27 -0.94
CA ALA A 126 25.30 -3.37 -2.10
C ALA A 126 25.69 -1.96 -1.70
N LYS A 127 26.29 -1.18 -2.60
CA LYS A 127 26.31 0.26 -2.44
C LYS A 127 24.89 0.77 -2.69
N VAL A 128 24.32 1.47 -1.73
CA VAL A 128 23.04 2.16 -1.96
C VAL A 128 23.34 3.39 -2.81
N LYS A 129 22.88 3.44 -4.07
CA LYS A 129 23.15 4.58 -4.96
C LYS A 129 22.27 5.80 -4.64
N ASN A 130 21.04 5.59 -4.18
CA ASN A 130 20.08 6.67 -3.83
C ASN A 130 19.93 6.77 -2.31
N VAL A 131 20.98 7.27 -1.65
CA VAL A 131 21.09 7.38 -0.18
C VAL A 131 20.37 8.61 0.37
N GLU A 132 19.95 9.55 -0.48
CA GLU A 132 19.32 10.80 -0.04
C GLU A 132 18.23 10.49 0.99
N PRO A 133 18.48 10.82 2.27
CA PRO A 133 17.53 10.53 3.31
C PRO A 133 16.25 11.28 2.98
N PRO A 134 15.08 10.67 3.16
CA PRO A 134 13.87 11.46 3.15
C PRO A 134 14.06 12.60 4.17
N GLN A 135 13.64 13.83 3.83
CA GLN A 135 13.76 15.00 4.72
C GLN A 135 13.16 14.74 6.12
N GLN A 136 12.28 13.74 6.22
CA GLN A 136 11.70 13.21 7.44
C GLN A 136 11.49 11.71 7.30
N TYR A 137 11.88 10.94 8.32
CA TYR A 137 11.44 9.54 8.47
C TYR A 137 10.05 9.52 9.13
N PRO A 138 9.18 8.54 8.80
CA PRO A 138 7.96 8.34 9.57
C PRO A 138 8.30 8.09 11.05
N ARG A 139 7.53 8.68 11.96
CA ARG A 139 7.76 8.52 13.40
C ARG A 139 7.59 7.04 13.77
N ILE A 140 8.56 6.48 14.50
CA ILE A 140 8.53 5.08 15.00
C ILE A 140 7.27 4.82 15.84
N VAL A 141 6.80 5.88 16.51
CA VAL A 141 5.53 5.89 17.24
C VAL A 141 4.55 6.76 16.45
N GLU A 142 3.63 6.10 15.75
CA GLU A 142 2.42 6.73 15.23
C GLU A 142 1.57 7.15 16.44
N GLU A 143 1.19 8.43 16.50
CA GLU A 143 0.17 8.91 17.45
C GLU A 143 -1.17 8.29 17.03
N LYS A 144 -1.44 7.06 17.48
CA LYS A 144 -2.78 6.50 17.42
C LYS A 144 -3.67 7.45 18.21
N GLY A 145 -4.70 7.99 17.54
CA GLY A 145 -5.74 8.76 18.20
C GLY A 145 -6.18 8.02 19.46
N MET A 146 -6.18 8.71 20.60
CA MET A 146 -6.80 8.21 21.81
C MET A 146 -8.19 7.75 21.38
N GLY A 147 -8.56 6.49 21.63
CA GLY A 147 -9.84 5.92 21.19
C GLY A 147 -11.05 6.66 21.79
N ALA A 148 -12.11 5.94 22.16
CA ALA A 148 -13.21 6.60 22.88
C ALA A 148 -12.69 7.17 24.22
N THR A 149 -12.43 8.48 24.27
CA THR A 149 -12.11 9.19 25.51
C THR A 149 -13.37 9.28 26.35
N LEU A 150 -13.22 9.37 27.67
CA LEU A 150 -14.33 9.63 28.60
C LEU A 150 -15.17 10.83 28.15
N GLY A 151 -14.54 11.90 27.63
CA GLY A 151 -15.23 13.06 27.08
C GLY A 151 -16.08 12.72 25.86
N SER A 152 -15.52 12.00 24.88
CA SER A 152 -16.28 11.60 23.68
C SER A 152 -17.43 10.63 24.00
N ALA A 153 -17.23 9.70 24.92
CA ALA A 153 -18.26 8.77 25.36
C ALA A 153 -19.40 9.49 26.11
N ALA A 154 -19.04 10.46 26.98
CA ALA A 154 -20.02 11.25 27.72
C ALA A 154 -20.89 12.12 26.79
N ILE A 155 -20.27 12.77 25.79
CA ILE A 155 -21.01 13.55 24.79
C ILE A 155 -21.97 12.65 24.00
N LEU A 156 -21.51 11.47 23.56
CA LEU A 156 -22.36 10.54 22.81
C LEU A 156 -23.57 10.07 23.65
N ALA A 157 -23.33 9.74 24.92
CA ALA A 157 -24.37 9.31 25.85
C ALA A 157 -25.39 10.44 26.11
N ALA A 158 -24.93 11.68 26.26
CA ALA A 158 -25.80 12.84 26.47
C ALA A 158 -26.72 13.08 25.25
N VAL A 159 -26.17 13.01 24.04
CA VAL A 159 -26.96 13.17 22.80
C VAL A 159 -28.00 12.06 22.66
N ALA A 160 -27.60 10.80 22.89
CA ALA A 160 -28.53 9.66 22.83
C ALA A 160 -29.65 9.77 23.88
N GLY A 161 -29.30 10.16 25.11
CA GLY A 161 -30.27 10.36 26.19
C GLY A 161 -31.26 11.49 25.90
N ALA A 162 -30.78 12.62 25.36
CA ALA A 162 -31.64 13.73 24.96
C ALA A 162 -32.61 13.35 23.84
N ALA A 163 -32.14 12.62 22.82
CA ALA A 163 -32.97 12.17 21.71
C ALA A 163 -34.06 11.18 22.18
N ALA A 164 -33.70 10.20 23.02
CA ALA A 164 -34.66 9.24 23.57
C ALA A 164 -35.69 9.92 24.48
N GLY A 165 -35.26 10.84 25.34
CA GLY A 165 -36.14 11.62 26.20
C GLY A 165 -37.10 12.51 25.41
N GLY A 166 -36.61 13.19 24.37
CA GLY A 166 -37.43 13.98 23.46
C GLY A 166 -38.50 13.15 22.76
N ALA A 167 -38.13 11.99 22.21
CA ALA A 167 -39.07 11.08 21.55
C ALA A 167 -40.15 10.56 22.52
N ALA A 168 -39.78 10.19 23.75
CA ALA A 168 -40.73 9.72 24.75
C ALA A 168 -41.75 10.81 25.15
N MET A 169 -41.30 12.06 25.31
CA MET A 169 -42.19 13.18 25.65
C MET A 169 -43.15 13.50 24.49
N VAL A 170 -42.69 13.45 23.24
CA VAL A 170 -43.56 13.62 22.07
C VAL A 170 -44.63 12.53 22.03
N ALA A 171 -44.25 11.27 22.20
CA ALA A 171 -45.20 10.15 22.21
C ALA A 171 -46.24 10.29 23.34
N ARG A 172 -45.82 10.72 24.54
CA ARG A 172 -46.73 10.97 25.65
C ARG A 172 -47.70 12.12 25.36
N ASN A 173 -47.22 13.22 24.79
CA ASN A 173 -48.06 14.36 24.45
C ASN A 173 -49.10 14.00 23.38
N LEU A 174 -48.73 13.23 22.35
CA LEU A 174 -49.68 12.74 21.35
C LEU A 174 -50.78 11.86 21.98
N GLY A 175 -50.43 11.00 22.93
CA GLY A 175 -51.41 10.19 23.68
C GLY A 175 -52.35 11.01 24.56
N LEU A 176 -51.87 12.11 25.17
CA LEU A 176 -52.71 13.02 25.94
C LEU A 176 -53.66 13.83 25.05
N SER A 177 -53.19 14.31 23.89
CA SER A 177 -54.02 15.01 22.91
C SER A 177 -55.14 14.12 22.37
N HIS A 178 -54.86 12.83 22.08
CA HIS A 178 -55.88 11.88 21.65
C HIS A 178 -56.98 11.69 22.70
N LYS A 179 -56.61 11.52 23.98
CA LYS A 179 -57.57 11.39 25.08
C LYS A 179 -58.42 12.65 25.29
N ALA A 180 -57.82 13.83 25.10
CA ALA A 180 -58.54 15.10 25.17
C ALA A 180 -59.56 15.21 24.03
N GLU A 181 -59.17 14.84 22.81
CA GLU A 181 -60.06 14.84 21.64
C GLU A 181 -61.22 13.84 21.80
N GLU A 182 -60.96 12.64 22.34
CA GLU A 182 -62.01 11.67 22.66
C GLU A 182 -62.99 12.20 23.72
N ALA A 183 -62.47 12.84 24.78
CA ALA A 183 -63.32 13.44 25.81
C ALA A 183 -64.21 14.57 25.27
N GLU A 184 -63.69 15.41 24.37
CA GLU A 184 -64.50 16.44 23.69
C GLU A 184 -65.55 15.84 22.75
N ARG A 185 -65.21 14.77 22.00
CA ARG A 185 -66.18 14.04 21.15
C ARG A 185 -67.32 13.43 21.96
N VAL A 186 -67.01 12.82 23.11
CA VAL A 186 -68.02 12.25 24.02
C VAL A 186 -68.91 13.35 24.58
N LYS A 187 -68.34 14.50 24.97
CA LYS A 187 -69.10 15.65 25.49
C LYS A 187 -70.02 16.28 24.43
N ALA A 188 -69.54 16.40 23.19
CA ALA A 188 -70.32 16.91 22.06
C ALA A 188 -71.43 15.93 21.59
N ALA A 189 -71.21 14.62 21.73
CA ALA A 189 -72.26 13.62 21.49
C ALA A 189 -73.36 13.69 22.55
N SER A 190 -72.99 13.88 23.83
CA SER A 190 -73.95 14.03 24.93
C SER A 190 -74.81 15.29 24.79
N SER A 191 -74.25 16.41 24.30
CA SER A 191 -75.02 17.66 24.13
C SER A 191 -76.00 17.63 22.95
N LYS A 192 -75.84 16.69 22.01
CA LYS A 192 -76.76 16.51 20.87
C LYS A 192 -77.97 15.62 21.21
N THR A 193 -77.96 14.94 22.36
CA THR A 193 -79.07 14.09 22.82
C THR A 193 -80.06 14.85 23.70
N GLU A 194 -79.73 16.07 24.13
CA GLU A 194 -80.57 16.91 25.01
C GLU A 194 -81.29 18.08 24.29
N ALA A 195 -81.34 18.07 22.96
CA ALA A 195 -82.10 19.02 22.12
C ALA A 195 -83.09 18.26 21.23
#